data_AF-A0AAD1JDX6-F1
#
_entry.id   AF-A0AAD1JDX6-F1
#
_cell.length_a   1.000
_cell.length_b   1.000
_cell.length_c   1.000
_cell.angle_alpha   90.00
_cell.angle_beta   90.00
_cell.angle_gamma   90.00
#
_symmetry.space_group_name_H-M   'P 1'
#
loop_
_entity.id
_entity.type
_entity.pdbx_description
1 polymer ?
#
loop_
_entity_poly.entity_id
_entity_poly.type
_entity_poly.pdbx_seq_one_letter_code
_entity_poly.pdbx_strand_id
1 'polypeptide(L)'
;MQSKVGKCPKCGKAVVDRGSFYGCAGFVKGCDFSIGKSSLSHLGHPTITPKKMRALLKGSAQLSFRMSSGIERLFWVELIQKDGKYLAQVDFEAGVAVESLGSCPVCGADVVEYPLSYGCSRWEEGCEFAIFKDAIKRFGGKALTKKQAKELLQKGQIEVKIRGFDKKMKKVNLLLDSEYRCKVDFE
;
A
#
# COMPACT_ATOMS: atom_id res chain seq x y z
N MET A 1 -7.56 -32.82 -1.94
CA MET A 1 -6.87 -32.99 -0.65
C MET A 1 -6.79 -31.63 0.04
N GLN A 2 -7.51 -31.41 1.15
CA GLN A 2 -7.49 -30.11 1.85
C GLN A 2 -6.11 -29.94 2.52
N SER A 3 -5.29 -29.00 2.04
CA SER A 3 -3.96 -28.79 2.58
C SER A 3 -4.03 -28.00 3.89
N LYS A 4 -3.45 -28.55 4.96
CA LYS A 4 -3.31 -27.87 6.25
C LYS A 4 -2.34 -26.70 6.11
N VAL A 5 -2.79 -25.50 6.48
CA VAL A 5 -1.98 -24.28 6.39
C VAL A 5 -1.51 -23.75 7.75
N GLY A 6 -2.18 -24.04 8.85
CA GLY A 6 -1.71 -23.56 10.16
C GLY A 6 -2.67 -23.85 11.30
N LYS A 7 -2.47 -23.18 12.44
CA LYS A 7 -3.40 -23.22 13.58
C LYS A 7 -4.37 -22.05 13.49
N CYS A 8 -5.62 -22.29 13.87
CA CYS A 8 -6.69 -21.31 13.88
C CYS A 8 -6.48 -20.35 15.06
N PRO A 9 -6.52 -19.02 14.84
CA PRO A 9 -6.32 -18.07 15.93
C PRO A 9 -7.47 -18.07 16.94
N LYS A 10 -8.68 -18.51 16.55
CA LYS A 10 -9.83 -18.60 17.47
C LYS A 10 -9.80 -19.81 18.40
N CYS A 11 -9.45 -20.99 17.88
CA CYS A 11 -9.68 -22.25 18.61
C CYS A 11 -8.50 -23.24 18.54
N GLY A 12 -7.36 -22.85 17.96
CA GLY A 12 -6.15 -23.67 17.87
C GLY A 12 -6.19 -24.84 16.89
N LYS A 13 -7.38 -25.26 16.41
CA LYS A 13 -7.56 -26.32 15.42
C LYS A 13 -6.91 -25.97 14.08
N ALA A 14 -6.77 -26.95 13.18
CA ALA A 14 -6.15 -26.72 11.88
C ALA A 14 -6.95 -25.70 11.03
N VAL A 15 -6.26 -24.77 10.38
CA VAL A 15 -6.77 -24.02 9.24
C VAL A 15 -6.44 -24.81 7.97
N VAL A 16 -7.42 -24.93 7.09
CA VAL A 16 -7.33 -25.70 5.85
C VAL A 16 -7.65 -24.81 4.64
N ASP A 17 -6.99 -25.11 3.53
CA ASP A 17 -7.31 -24.53 2.23
C ASP A 17 -8.58 -25.16 1.65
N ARG A 18 -9.60 -24.33 1.38
CA ARG A 18 -10.91 -24.74 0.82
C ARG A 18 -11.16 -24.18 -0.58
N GLY A 19 -10.09 -23.89 -1.35
CA GLY A 19 -10.21 -23.36 -2.70
C GLY A 19 -10.27 -21.84 -2.72
N SER A 20 -11.45 -21.24 -2.53
CA SER A 20 -11.63 -19.77 -2.56
C SER A 20 -11.33 -19.07 -1.24
N PHE A 21 -11.25 -19.81 -0.14
CA PHE A 21 -11.00 -19.29 1.20
C PHE A 21 -10.16 -20.25 2.06
N TYR A 22 -9.58 -19.72 3.12
CA TYR A 22 -9.02 -20.50 4.23
C TYR A 22 -10.05 -20.57 5.35
N GLY A 23 -10.26 -21.74 5.92
CA GLY A 23 -11.25 -21.93 6.97
C GLY A 23 -10.76 -22.87 8.06
N CYS A 24 -11.33 -22.73 9.26
CA CYS A 24 -11.07 -23.67 10.34
C CYS A 24 -11.61 -25.07 9.99
N ALA A 25 -10.85 -26.12 10.29
CA ALA A 25 -11.32 -27.50 10.21
C ALA A 25 -12.44 -27.77 11.23
N GLY A 26 -12.45 -27.04 12.35
CA GLY A 26 -13.49 -27.10 13.36
C GLY A 26 -14.74 -26.27 13.05
N PHE A 27 -14.94 -25.86 11.79
CA PHE A 27 -16.05 -24.96 11.44
C PHE A 27 -17.42 -25.53 11.81
N VAL A 28 -17.61 -26.82 11.51
CA VAL A 28 -18.81 -27.61 11.85
C VAL A 28 -19.03 -27.79 13.35
N LYS A 29 -18.04 -27.48 14.20
CA LYS A 29 -18.12 -27.53 15.67
C LYS A 29 -18.24 -26.13 16.29
N GLY A 30 -18.74 -25.15 15.54
CA GLY A 30 -19.03 -23.79 16.01
C GLY A 30 -17.91 -22.76 15.84
N CYS A 31 -16.76 -23.11 15.23
CA CYS A 31 -15.76 -22.11 14.89
C CYS A 31 -16.15 -21.43 13.57
N ASP A 32 -16.08 -20.12 13.50
CA ASP A 32 -16.46 -19.31 12.33
C ASP A 32 -15.25 -18.74 11.56
N PHE A 33 -14.02 -19.05 11.99
CA PHE A 33 -12.82 -18.54 11.35
C PHE A 33 -12.79 -18.92 9.87
N SER A 34 -12.87 -17.90 9.04
CA SER A 34 -12.80 -17.97 7.59
C SER A 34 -12.25 -16.66 7.03
N ILE A 35 -11.41 -16.77 5.99
CA ILE A 35 -10.87 -15.61 5.27
C ILE A 35 -10.78 -15.92 3.78
N GLY A 36 -11.32 -15.02 2.95
CA GLY A 36 -11.26 -15.13 1.51
C GLY A 36 -9.83 -14.96 0.99
N LYS A 37 -9.43 -15.74 -0.01
CA LYS A 37 -8.09 -15.58 -0.61
C LYS A 37 -7.95 -14.28 -1.39
N SER A 38 -9.06 -13.71 -1.85
CA SER A 38 -9.13 -12.43 -2.55
C SER A 38 -9.30 -11.22 -1.62
N SER A 39 -9.19 -11.38 -0.30
CA SER A 39 -9.41 -10.27 0.65
C SER A 39 -8.55 -9.03 0.38
N LEU A 40 -7.41 -9.17 -0.31
CA LEU A 40 -6.49 -8.08 -0.65
C LEU A 40 -6.46 -7.74 -2.15
N SER A 41 -7.29 -8.39 -2.98
CA SER A 41 -7.21 -8.20 -4.44
C SER A 41 -7.59 -6.80 -4.89
N HIS A 42 -8.49 -6.14 -4.16
CA HIS A 42 -8.85 -4.74 -4.38
C HIS A 42 -7.68 -3.77 -4.17
N LEU A 43 -6.64 -4.16 -3.43
CA LEU A 43 -5.42 -3.39 -3.22
C LEU A 43 -4.27 -3.80 -4.17
N GLY A 44 -4.56 -4.63 -5.18
CA GLY A 44 -3.54 -5.11 -6.13
C GLY A 44 -2.68 -6.25 -5.59
N HIS A 45 -3.05 -6.87 -4.47
CA HIS A 45 -2.45 -8.13 -4.05
C HIS A 45 -3.01 -9.27 -4.91
N PRO A 46 -2.20 -10.24 -5.38
CA PRO A 46 -2.76 -11.49 -5.89
C PRO A 46 -3.49 -12.25 -4.77
N THR A 47 -4.04 -13.42 -5.06
CA THR A 47 -4.64 -14.24 -3.99
C THR A 47 -3.63 -14.59 -2.90
N ILE A 48 -4.09 -14.62 -1.65
CA ILE A 48 -3.30 -15.07 -0.51
C ILE A 48 -2.99 -16.55 -0.72
N THR A 49 -1.71 -16.87 -0.88
CA THR A 49 -1.25 -18.26 -1.09
C THR A 49 -1.07 -18.99 0.24
N PRO A 50 -0.97 -20.34 0.26
CA PRO A 50 -0.75 -21.08 1.50
C PRO A 50 0.53 -20.67 2.25
N LYS A 51 1.54 -20.17 1.53
CA LYS A 51 2.77 -19.62 2.13
C LYS A 51 2.50 -18.29 2.84
N LYS A 52 1.75 -17.38 2.20
CA LYS A 52 1.38 -16.08 2.78
C LYS A 52 0.43 -16.26 3.97
N MET A 53 -0.55 -17.15 3.85
CA MET A 53 -1.48 -17.46 4.94
C MET A 53 -0.75 -18.05 6.17
N ARG A 54 0.27 -18.89 5.95
CA ARG A 54 1.13 -19.39 7.02
C ARG A 54 1.84 -18.28 7.79
N ALA A 55 2.26 -17.22 7.09
CA ALA A 55 2.89 -16.07 7.74
C ALA A 55 1.84 -15.28 8.55
N LEU A 56 0.69 -14.97 7.94
CA LEU A 56 -0.41 -14.23 8.58
C LEU A 56 -0.97 -14.93 9.84
N LEU A 57 -1.01 -16.26 9.87
CA LEU A 57 -1.44 -17.02 11.05
C LEU A 57 -0.43 -16.98 12.22
N LYS A 58 0.81 -16.56 11.97
CA LYS A 58 1.83 -16.37 13.01
C LYS A 58 1.86 -14.94 13.56
N GLY A 59 1.18 -14.01 12.90
CA GLY A 59 1.18 -12.58 13.23
C GLY A 59 1.28 -11.72 11.97
N SER A 60 1.60 -10.44 12.16
CA SER A 60 1.78 -9.48 11.08
C SER A 60 2.90 -9.92 10.13
N ALA A 61 2.68 -9.80 8.82
CA ALA A 61 3.61 -10.27 7.80
C ALA A 61 3.72 -9.28 6.63
N GLN A 62 4.92 -9.16 6.06
CA GLN A 62 5.12 -8.36 4.85
C GLN A 62 4.68 -9.14 3.61
N LEU A 63 3.76 -8.56 2.85
CA LEU A 63 3.25 -9.11 1.59
C LEU A 63 3.51 -8.13 0.44
N SER A 64 3.76 -8.65 -0.76
CA SER A 64 3.98 -7.82 -1.95
C SER A 64 2.68 -7.52 -2.71
N PHE A 65 2.48 -6.26 -3.07
CA PHE A 65 1.30 -5.74 -3.75
C PHE A 65 1.73 -5.11 -5.06
N ARG A 66 1.05 -5.47 -6.15
CA ARG A 66 1.30 -4.88 -7.46
C ARG A 66 0.33 -3.73 -7.65
N MET A 67 0.86 -2.51 -7.57
CA MET A 67 0.05 -1.30 -7.72
C MET A 67 -0.50 -1.19 -9.15
N SER A 68 -1.54 -0.37 -9.34
CA SER A 68 -2.11 -0.04 -10.66
C SER A 68 -1.07 0.51 -11.63
N SER A 69 -0.11 1.26 -11.10
CA SER A 69 1.02 1.76 -11.86
C SER A 69 1.98 0.64 -12.32
N GLY A 70 1.96 -0.55 -11.71
CA GLY A 70 2.80 -1.71 -12.03
C GLY A 70 4.10 -1.77 -11.22
N ILE A 71 4.26 -0.92 -10.20
CA ILE A 71 5.33 -1.06 -9.20
C ILE A 71 4.88 -2.10 -8.17
N GLU A 72 5.79 -3.01 -7.79
CA GLU A 72 5.57 -3.92 -6.67
C GLU A 72 6.05 -3.25 -5.37
N ARG A 73 5.24 -3.33 -4.31
CA ARG A 73 5.55 -2.74 -2.98
C ARG A 73 5.26 -3.72 -1.86
N LEU A 74 6.00 -3.65 -0.77
CA LEU A 74 5.78 -4.46 0.42
C LEU A 74 4.92 -3.68 1.42
N PHE A 75 3.93 -4.35 1.99
CA PHE A 75 3.09 -3.83 3.06
C PHE A 75 3.04 -4.83 4.20
N TRP A 76 2.98 -4.31 5.42
CA TRP A 76 2.62 -5.13 6.56
C TRP A 76 1.13 -5.43 6.52
N VAL A 77 0.81 -6.68 6.74
CA VAL A 77 -0.56 -7.19 6.70
C VAL A 77 -0.79 -8.03 7.93
N GLU A 78 -1.93 -7.82 8.56
CA GLU A 78 -2.37 -8.60 9.70
C GLU A 78 -3.80 -9.11 9.52
N LEU A 79 -4.17 -10.10 10.33
CA LEU A 79 -5.52 -10.64 10.36
C LEU A 79 -6.31 -9.91 11.45
N ILE A 80 -7.31 -9.16 11.04
CA ILE A 80 -8.26 -8.50 11.94
C ILE A 80 -9.60 -9.21 11.91
N GLN A 81 -10.39 -9.02 12.96
CA GLN A 81 -11.78 -9.45 13.00
C GLN A 81 -12.69 -8.23 12.95
N LYS A 82 -13.55 -8.17 11.93
CA LYS A 82 -14.56 -7.11 11.74
C LYS A 82 -15.90 -7.74 11.41
N ASP A 83 -16.95 -7.33 12.11
CA ASP A 83 -18.32 -7.83 11.92
C ASP A 83 -18.42 -9.38 11.93
N GLY A 84 -17.68 -10.02 12.84
CA GLY A 84 -17.64 -11.49 12.96
C GLY A 84 -16.85 -12.21 11.87
N LYS A 85 -16.28 -11.51 10.89
CA LYS A 85 -15.48 -12.09 9.80
C LYS A 85 -13.99 -11.72 9.95
N TYR A 86 -13.11 -12.65 9.56
CA TYR A 86 -11.68 -12.34 9.48
C TYR A 86 -11.34 -11.73 8.14
N LEU A 87 -10.60 -10.63 8.17
CA LEU A 87 -10.07 -9.94 7.00
C LEU A 87 -8.56 -9.78 7.14
N ALA A 88 -7.87 -9.75 6.01
CA ALA A 88 -6.51 -9.28 5.97
C ALA A 88 -6.55 -7.76 5.80
N GLN A 89 -6.00 -7.02 6.76
CA GLN A 89 -5.89 -5.57 6.71
C GLN A 89 -4.44 -5.19 6.47
N VAL A 90 -4.25 -4.19 5.61
CA VAL A 90 -2.95 -3.57 5.40
C VAL A 90 -2.75 -2.54 6.50
N ASP A 91 -1.62 -2.65 7.18
CA ASP A 91 -1.11 -1.59 8.04
C ASP A 91 -0.34 -0.61 7.14
N PHE A 92 -0.95 0.57 6.92
CA PHE A 92 -0.36 1.62 6.10
C PHE A 92 0.69 2.44 6.86
N GLU A 93 0.76 2.29 8.18
CA GLU A 93 1.66 3.02 9.07
C GLU A 93 2.95 2.23 9.35
N ALA A 94 2.90 0.91 9.30
CA ALA A 94 4.07 0.08 9.48
C ALA A 94 5.09 0.32 8.33
N GLY A 95 6.24 0.88 8.71
CA GLY A 95 7.30 1.27 7.76
C GLY A 95 7.25 2.74 7.34
N VAL A 96 6.40 3.57 7.96
CA VAL A 96 6.50 5.03 7.84
C VAL A 96 7.86 5.48 8.34
N ALA A 97 8.61 6.16 7.48
CA ALA A 97 9.85 6.80 7.93
C ALA A 97 9.46 8.04 8.75
N VAL A 98 9.88 8.06 10.03
CA VAL A 98 9.65 9.20 10.95
C VAL A 98 10.40 10.46 10.51
N GLU A 99 11.31 10.35 9.55
CA GLU A 99 12.03 11.50 9.00
C GLU A 99 11.09 12.42 8.20
N SER A 100 10.90 13.63 8.72
CA SER A 100 10.20 14.70 8.01
C SER A 100 10.89 15.07 6.69
N LEU A 101 10.08 15.22 5.64
CA LEU A 101 10.47 15.65 4.30
C LEU A 101 10.27 17.16 4.08
N GLY A 102 9.67 17.83 5.05
CA GLY A 102 9.26 19.23 4.97
C GLY A 102 7.84 19.41 5.51
N SER A 103 7.43 20.67 5.63
CA SER A 103 6.09 21.03 6.12
C SER A 103 5.03 20.78 5.06
N CYS A 104 3.90 20.24 5.48
CA CYS A 104 2.70 20.06 4.67
C CYS A 104 2.19 21.44 4.24
N PRO A 105 1.99 21.70 2.95
CA PRO A 105 1.55 23.01 2.49
C PRO A 105 0.07 23.30 2.80
N VAL A 106 -0.69 22.29 3.24
CA VAL A 106 -2.12 22.42 3.61
C VAL A 106 -2.29 22.75 5.09
N CYS A 107 -1.59 22.05 5.99
CA CYS A 107 -1.81 22.17 7.44
C CYS A 107 -0.55 22.47 8.27
N GLY A 108 0.62 22.53 7.65
CA GLY A 108 1.90 22.82 8.32
C GLY A 108 2.54 21.65 9.07
N ALA A 109 1.83 20.54 9.29
CA ALA A 109 2.40 19.33 9.92
C ALA A 109 3.48 18.66 9.05
N ASP A 110 4.22 17.70 9.59
CA ASP A 110 5.29 17.04 8.84
C ASP A 110 4.75 16.21 7.68
N VAL A 111 5.47 16.23 6.55
CA VAL A 111 5.28 15.27 5.45
C VAL A 111 6.25 14.11 5.66
N VAL A 112 5.74 12.88 5.73
CA VAL A 112 6.53 11.67 5.97
C VAL A 112 6.43 10.70 4.80
N GLU A 113 7.32 9.71 4.76
CA GLU A 113 7.30 8.69 3.71
C GLU A 113 6.37 7.54 4.10
N TYR A 114 5.27 7.40 3.37
CA TYR A 114 4.38 6.25 3.39
C TYR A 114 4.80 5.24 2.31
N PRO A 115 4.29 3.99 2.37
CA PRO A 115 4.55 3.01 1.32
C PRO A 115 4.13 3.51 -0.06
N LEU A 116 3.03 4.26 -0.19
CA LEU A 116 2.46 4.74 -1.46
C LEU A 116 2.85 6.15 -1.87
N SER A 117 3.03 7.03 -0.90
CA SER A 117 3.12 8.47 -1.08
C SER A 117 4.14 9.09 -0.12
N TYR A 118 4.44 10.36 -0.35
CA TYR A 118 4.99 11.26 0.63
C TYR A 118 3.82 12.13 1.11
N GLY A 119 3.30 11.85 2.30
CA GLY A 119 2.00 12.33 2.76
C GLY A 119 2.06 13.06 4.08
N CYS A 120 1.03 13.85 4.37
CA CYS A 120 0.89 14.51 5.65
C CYS A 120 0.84 13.47 6.79
N SER A 121 1.59 13.71 7.86
CA SER A 121 1.56 12.92 9.10
C SER A 121 0.20 12.96 9.79
N ARG A 122 -0.62 14.00 9.55
CA ARG A 122 -1.96 14.18 10.10
C ARG A 122 -3.08 13.80 9.13
N TRP A 123 -2.84 12.82 8.25
CA TRP A 123 -3.86 12.40 7.29
C TRP A 123 -5.10 11.79 7.97
N GLU A 124 -4.93 11.12 9.12
CA GLU A 124 -6.04 10.59 9.92
C GLU A 124 -6.88 11.69 10.61
N GLU A 125 -6.28 12.86 10.85
CA GLU A 125 -6.98 14.05 11.35
C GLU A 125 -7.70 14.81 10.22
N GLY A 126 -7.67 14.27 8.98
CA GLY A 126 -8.39 14.80 7.82
C GLY A 126 -7.54 15.54 6.80
N CYS A 127 -6.21 15.63 6.96
CA CYS A 127 -5.37 16.27 5.95
C CYS A 127 -5.01 15.33 4.79
N GLU A 128 -5.67 15.48 3.64
CA GLU A 128 -5.51 14.59 2.48
C GLU A 128 -4.28 14.88 1.60
N PHE A 129 -3.33 15.71 2.06
CA PHE A 129 -2.15 16.05 1.27
C PHE A 129 -1.24 14.83 1.07
N ALA A 130 -1.01 14.46 -0.20
CA ALA A 130 -0.12 13.35 -0.56
C ALA A 130 0.51 13.53 -1.95
N ILE A 131 1.84 13.42 -2.01
CA ILE A 131 2.60 13.26 -3.26
C ILE A 131 2.75 11.77 -3.54
N PHE A 132 1.95 11.23 -4.45
CA PHE A 132 2.03 9.82 -4.82
C PHE A 132 3.34 9.51 -5.54
N LYS A 133 4.05 8.44 -5.12
CA LYS A 133 5.34 8.09 -5.72
C LYS A 133 5.21 7.76 -7.22
N ASP A 134 4.04 7.38 -7.72
CA ASP A 134 3.80 7.08 -9.14
C ASP A 134 3.10 8.21 -9.92
N ALA A 135 3.04 9.44 -9.37
CA ALA A 135 2.36 10.59 -9.98
C ALA A 135 2.75 10.84 -11.45
N ILE A 136 3.99 10.55 -11.83
CA ILE A 136 4.51 10.77 -13.19
C ILE A 136 4.57 9.51 -14.06
N LYS A 137 4.17 8.34 -13.52
CA LYS A 137 4.35 7.06 -14.23
C LYS A 137 3.48 6.96 -15.47
N ARG A 138 2.27 7.54 -15.44
CA ARG A 138 1.37 7.62 -16.60
C ARG A 138 1.96 8.39 -17.79
N PHE A 139 2.96 9.22 -17.54
CA PHE A 139 3.69 9.98 -18.56
C PHE A 139 5.02 9.32 -18.95
N GLY A 140 5.27 8.08 -18.52
CA GLY A 140 6.53 7.37 -18.76
C GLY A 140 7.65 7.78 -17.79
N GLY A 141 7.33 8.46 -16.69
CA GLY A 141 8.27 8.76 -15.61
C GLY A 141 8.52 7.56 -14.69
N LYS A 142 9.62 7.62 -13.93
CA LYS A 142 9.89 6.67 -12.85
C LYS A 142 9.14 7.06 -11.57
N ALA A 143 9.17 6.19 -10.56
CA ALA A 143 8.67 6.55 -9.25
C ALA A 143 9.48 7.74 -8.68
N LEU A 144 8.79 8.70 -8.07
CA LEU A 144 9.41 9.83 -7.38
C LEU A 144 10.21 9.32 -6.18
N THR A 145 11.39 9.90 -6.03
CA THR A 145 12.31 9.62 -4.92
C THR A 145 12.06 10.55 -3.76
N LYS A 146 12.53 10.16 -2.57
CA LYS A 146 12.49 11.00 -1.35
C LYS A 146 13.10 12.37 -1.58
N LYS A 147 14.23 12.41 -2.31
CA LYS A 147 14.92 13.66 -2.68
C LYS A 147 14.03 14.56 -3.55
N GLN A 148 13.39 14.01 -4.57
CA GLN A 148 12.46 14.77 -5.44
C GLN A 148 11.26 15.28 -4.66
N ALA A 149 10.69 14.49 -3.74
CA ALA A 149 9.60 14.95 -2.90
C ALA A 149 10.01 16.11 -1.98
N LYS A 150 11.18 16.02 -1.32
CA LYS A 150 11.74 17.13 -0.53
C LYS A 150 11.92 18.39 -1.37
N GLU A 151 12.52 18.27 -2.56
CA GLU A 151 12.73 19.40 -3.45
C GLU A 151 11.41 20.01 -3.94
N LEU A 152 10.41 19.18 -4.25
CA LEU A 152 9.07 19.63 -4.66
C LEU A 152 8.34 20.37 -3.55
N LEU A 153 8.43 19.91 -2.30
CA LEU A 153 7.87 20.60 -1.14
C LEU A 153 8.53 21.96 -0.89
N GLN A 154 9.85 22.05 -1.08
CA GLN A 154 10.61 23.29 -0.85
C GLN A 154 10.41 24.33 -1.95
N LYS A 155 10.41 23.90 -3.22
CA LYS A 155 10.42 24.81 -4.37
C LYS A 155 9.06 25.00 -5.02
N GLY A 156 8.08 24.15 -4.70
CA GLY A 156 6.78 24.08 -5.38
C GLY A 156 6.84 23.48 -6.79
N GLN A 157 8.04 23.39 -7.39
CA GLN A 157 8.28 22.83 -8.71
C GLN A 157 9.69 22.22 -8.82
N ILE A 158 9.81 21.14 -9.61
CA ILE A 158 11.08 20.48 -9.94
C ILE A 158 11.09 19.98 -11.38
N GLU A 159 12.28 19.81 -11.95
CA GLU A 159 12.45 19.16 -13.25
C GLU A 159 12.56 17.63 -13.07
N VAL A 160 11.78 16.86 -13.82
CA VAL A 160 11.81 15.39 -13.83
C VAL A 160 11.98 14.85 -15.24
N LYS A 161 12.53 13.64 -15.35
CA LYS A 161 12.70 12.95 -16.64
C LYS A 161 11.56 11.97 -16.89
N ILE A 162 10.93 12.09 -18.05
CA ILE A 162 9.90 11.16 -18.53
C ILE A 162 10.32 10.54 -19.86
N ARG A 163 9.81 9.35 -20.16
CA ARG A 163 9.99 8.70 -21.46
C ARG A 163 8.77 8.97 -22.34
N GLY A 164 8.95 9.78 -23.39
CA GLY A 164 7.90 10.09 -24.35
C GLY A 164 7.51 8.89 -25.22
N PHE A 165 6.39 9.04 -25.96
CA PHE A 165 5.92 8.04 -26.92
C PHE A 165 6.92 7.75 -28.03
N ASP A 166 7.75 8.75 -28.38
CA ASP A 166 8.90 8.65 -29.30
C ASP A 166 10.08 7.85 -28.71
N LYS A 167 9.91 7.24 -27.53
CA LYS A 167 10.91 6.52 -26.74
C LYS A 167 12.09 7.41 -26.30
N LYS A 168 12.03 8.72 -26.52
CA LYS A 168 13.08 9.67 -26.10
C LYS A 168 12.82 10.12 -24.67
N MET A 169 13.90 10.43 -23.96
CA MET A 169 13.82 11.03 -22.63
C MET A 169 13.63 12.53 -22.78
N LYS A 170 12.60 13.07 -22.13
CA LYS A 170 12.31 14.51 -22.07
C LYS A 170 12.35 14.97 -20.61
N LYS A 171 12.80 16.19 -20.41
CA LYS A 171 12.70 16.90 -19.13
C LYS A 171 11.38 17.65 -19.14
N VAL A 172 10.64 17.57 -18.04
CA VAL A 172 9.35 18.22 -17.84
C VAL A 172 9.31 18.79 -16.43
N ASN A 173 8.48 19.81 -16.22
CA ASN A 173 8.27 20.39 -14.90
C ASN A 173 7.18 19.60 -14.17
N LEU A 174 7.44 19.24 -12.91
CA LEU A 174 6.47 18.69 -11.98
C LEU A 174 6.24 19.74 -10.90
N LEU A 175 5.00 20.18 -10.74
CA LEU A 175 4.61 21.19 -9.76
C LEU A 175 3.42 20.73 -8.90
N LEU A 176 3.23 21.41 -7.77
CA LEU A 176 2.00 21.33 -6.99
C LEU A 176 1.05 22.43 -7.48
N ASP A 177 -0.18 22.08 -7.87
CA ASP A 177 -1.19 23.05 -8.28
C ASP A 177 -1.81 23.81 -7.08
N SER A 178 -2.80 24.67 -7.34
CA SER A 178 -3.50 25.44 -6.30
C SER A 178 -4.26 24.59 -5.28
N GLU A 179 -4.50 23.31 -5.59
CA GLU A 179 -5.10 22.33 -4.69
C GLU A 179 -4.05 21.36 -4.13
N TYR A 180 -2.76 21.71 -4.28
CA TYR A 180 -1.61 20.94 -3.84
C TYR A 180 -1.51 19.53 -4.45
N ARG A 181 -2.06 19.32 -5.64
CA ARG A 181 -1.97 18.08 -6.41
C ARG A 181 -0.80 18.13 -7.38
N CYS A 182 -0.17 16.99 -7.62
CA CYS A 182 0.94 16.88 -8.57
C CYS A 182 0.45 17.06 -10.03
N LYS A 183 0.96 18.09 -10.71
CA LYS A 183 0.72 18.38 -12.13
C LYS A 183 2.02 18.35 -12.91
N VAL A 184 2.01 17.67 -14.06
CA VAL A 184 3.14 17.68 -15.01
C VAL A 184 2.86 18.73 -16.06
N ASP A 185 3.83 19.61 -16.27
CA ASP A 185 3.83 20.63 -17.32
C ASP A 185 4.86 20.27 -18.40
N PHE A 186 4.44 20.41 -19.65
CA PHE A 186 5.17 19.97 -20.85
C PHE A 186 5.76 21.14 -21.64
N GLU A 187 5.84 22.34 -21.06
CA GLU A 187 6.46 23.54 -21.64
C GLU A 187 7.59 23.26 -22.65
#